data_AF-A0A9N8H865-F1
#
_entry.id   AF-A0A9N8H865-F1
#
_cell.length_a   1.000
_cell.length_b   1.000
_cell.length_c   1.000
_cell.angle_alpha   90.00
_cell.angle_beta   90.00
_cell.angle_gamma   90.00
#
_symmetry.space_group_name_H-M   'P 1'
#
loop_
_entity.id
_entity.type
_entity.pdbx_description
1 polymer ?
#
loop_
_entity_poly.entity_id
_entity_poly.type
_entity_poly.pdbx_seq_one_letter_code
_entity_poly.pdbx_strand_id
1 'polypeptide(L)'
;MPLARPPVVRRPSPASIEPLLKLRRREFLLFVRVLIKCIEQSNNYKLTMQTKALVAECVKRNRMGDPHFTPLQDSMALRLRGLVGPQYWTKAKECMHSFQSAKKQATRRQITRR
;
A
#
# COMPACT_ATOMS: atom_id res chain seq x y z
N MET A 1 40.92 27.55 -17.45
CA MET A 1 40.36 26.35 -16.79
C MET A 1 38.91 26.17 -17.22
N PRO A 2 38.51 25.08 -17.88
CA PRO A 2 37.10 24.86 -18.22
C PRO A 2 36.39 24.21 -17.03
N LEU A 3 35.32 24.86 -16.56
CA LEU A 3 34.43 24.33 -15.52
C LEU A 3 33.68 23.12 -16.10
N ALA A 4 33.88 21.95 -15.50
CA ALA A 4 33.16 20.73 -15.86
C ALA A 4 31.65 20.95 -15.73
N ARG A 5 30.89 20.64 -16.79
CA ARG A 5 29.42 20.68 -16.73
C ARG A 5 28.93 19.63 -15.73
N PRO A 6 27.95 19.96 -14.86
CA PRO A 6 27.39 18.99 -13.95
C PRO A 6 26.71 17.85 -14.71
N PRO A 7 26.73 16.61 -14.19
CA PRO A 7 26.10 15.47 -14.84
C PRO A 7 24.60 15.74 -15.01
N VAL A 8 24.12 15.59 -16.24
CA VAL A 8 22.69 15.66 -16.57
C VAL A 8 22.00 14.52 -15.83
N VAL A 9 21.40 14.82 -14.68
CA VAL A 9 20.55 13.90 -13.95
C VAL A 9 19.37 13.59 -14.86
N ARG A 10 19.43 12.44 -15.55
CA ARG A 10 18.34 11.97 -16.42
C ARG A 10 17.11 11.78 -15.55
N ARG A 11 16.18 12.75 -15.59
CA ARG A 11 14.86 12.58 -14.99
C ARG A 11 14.24 11.31 -15.62
N PRO A 12 13.79 10.34 -14.81
CA PRO A 12 13.14 9.16 -15.36
C PRO A 12 11.91 9.58 -16.16
N SER A 13 11.80 9.06 -17.39
CA SER A 13 10.67 9.33 -18.28
C SER A 13 9.34 8.92 -17.63
N PRO A 14 8.25 9.71 -17.77
CA PRO A 14 6.93 9.37 -17.22
C PRO A 14 6.45 7.96 -17.59
N ALA A 15 6.82 7.48 -18.79
CA ALA A 15 6.48 6.15 -19.29
C ALA A 15 7.07 5.00 -18.46
N SER A 16 8.20 5.21 -17.78
CA SER A 16 8.84 4.20 -16.93
C SER A 16 8.29 4.20 -15.49
N ILE A 17 7.60 5.26 -15.06
CA ILE A 17 7.10 5.44 -13.68
C ILE A 17 5.68 4.86 -13.53
N GLU A 18 4.87 4.97 -14.58
CA GLU A 18 3.48 4.48 -14.68
C GLU A 18 3.27 3.03 -14.15
N PRO A 19 4.06 2.03 -14.59
CA PRO A 19 3.90 0.64 -14.11
C PRO A 19 4.19 0.50 -12.61
N LEU A 20 5.19 1.22 -12.11
CA LEU A 20 5.59 1.17 -10.70
C LEU A 20 4.52 1.79 -9.79
N LEU A 21 3.88 2.88 -10.22
CA LEU A 21 2.76 3.48 -9.49
C LEU A 21 1.55 2.55 -9.45
N LYS A 22 1.24 1.87 -10.56
CA LYS A 22 0.17 0.86 -10.61
C LYS A 22 0.45 -0.31 -9.66
N LEU A 23 1.71 -0.77 -9.57
CA LEU A 23 2.10 -1.82 -8.63
C LEU A 23 1.96 -1.36 -7.17
N ARG A 24 2.47 -0.17 -6.83
CA ARG A 24 2.33 0.41 -5.48
C ARG A 24 0.88 0.59 -5.06
N ARG A 25 0.00 1.00 -5.98
CA ARG A 25 -1.45 1.07 -5.75
C ARG A 25 -2.06 -0.28 -5.42
N ARG A 26 -1.73 -1.31 -6.21
CA ARG A 26 -2.20 -2.68 -5.98
C ARG A 26 -1.72 -3.23 -4.64
N GLU A 27 -0.45 -3.04 -4.30
CA GLU A 27 0.12 -3.49 -3.03
C GLU A 27 -0.58 -2.83 -1.83
N PHE A 28 -0.84 -1.53 -1.90
CA PHE A 28 -1.57 -0.83 -0.84
C PHE A 28 -3.02 -1.33 -0.69
N LEU A 29 -3.73 -1.59 -1.79
CA LEU A 29 -5.07 -2.16 -1.71
C LEU A 29 -5.09 -3.56 -1.08
N LEU A 30 -4.06 -4.37 -1.35
CA LEU A 30 -3.88 -5.66 -0.69
C LEU A 30 -3.62 -5.47 0.81
N PHE A 31 -2.77 -4.51 1.18
CA PHE A 31 -2.52 -4.17 2.57
C PHE A 31 -3.81 -3.78 3.31
N VAL A 32 -4.63 -2.90 2.75
CA VAL A 32 -5.92 -2.49 3.34
C VAL A 32 -6.86 -3.69 3.52
N ARG A 33 -6.91 -4.61 2.54
CA ARG A 33 -7.71 -5.84 2.66
C ARG A 33 -7.22 -6.75 3.79
N VAL A 34 -5.90 -6.94 3.91
CA VAL A 34 -5.30 -7.73 5.00
C VAL A 34 -5.59 -7.08 6.35
N LEU A 35 -5.47 -5.76 6.46
CA LEU A 35 -5.78 -5.02 7.67
C LEU A 35 -7.23 -5.21 8.12
N ILE A 36 -8.19 -5.06 7.22
CA ILE A 36 -9.62 -5.28 7.52
C ILE A 36 -9.83 -6.72 8.01
N LYS A 37 -9.22 -7.72 7.34
CA LYS A 37 -9.31 -9.12 7.74
C LYS A 37 -8.71 -9.37 9.13
N CYS A 38 -7.60 -8.73 9.48
CA CYS A 38 -7.01 -8.83 10.81
C CYS A 38 -7.92 -8.30 11.92
N ILE A 39 -8.72 -7.26 11.64
CA ILE A 39 -9.70 -6.68 12.57
C ILE A 39 -10.95 -7.56 12.64
N GLU A 40 -11.41 -8.11 11.51
CA GLU A 40 -12.53 -9.05 11.48
C GLU A 40 -12.25 -10.31 12.31
N GLN A 41 -11.02 -10.83 12.26
CA GLN A 41 -10.60 -11.99 13.06
C GLN A 41 -10.52 -11.72 14.56
N SER A 42 -10.47 -10.45 15.00
CA SER A 42 -10.50 -10.11 16.43
C SER A 42 -11.90 -9.87 16.98
N ASN A 43 -12.95 -10.13 16.19
CA ASN A 43 -14.35 -9.90 16.53
C ASN A 43 -14.68 -8.43 16.90
N ASN A 44 -13.84 -7.46 16.51
CA ASN A 44 -14.13 -6.04 16.74
C ASN A 44 -14.95 -5.45 15.58
N TYR A 45 -16.24 -5.80 15.53
CA TYR A 45 -17.15 -5.40 14.46
C TYR A 45 -17.26 -3.88 14.29
N LYS A 46 -17.26 -3.13 15.41
CA LYS A 46 -17.32 -1.66 15.39
C LYS A 46 -16.11 -1.08 14.68
N LEU A 47 -14.90 -1.56 15.01
CA LEU A 47 -13.67 -1.10 14.38
C LEU A 47 -13.61 -1.47 12.89
N THR A 48 -14.08 -2.68 12.53
CA THR A 48 -14.21 -3.09 11.12
C THR A 48 -15.10 -2.14 10.33
N MET A 49 -16.29 -1.81 10.86
CA MET A 49 -17.23 -0.90 10.21
C MET A 49 -16.65 0.51 10.05
N GLN A 50 -16.04 1.05 11.11
CA GLN A 50 -15.38 2.35 11.06
C GLN A 50 -14.23 2.36 10.04
N THR A 51 -13.45 1.29 9.98
CA THR A 51 -12.35 1.15 9.01
C THR A 51 -12.87 1.16 7.57
N LYS A 52 -13.91 0.38 7.27
CA LYS A 52 -14.54 0.32 5.94
C LYS A 52 -15.12 1.69 5.55
N ALA A 53 -15.81 2.36 6.47
CA ALA A 53 -16.37 3.69 6.25
C ALA A 53 -15.27 4.73 5.97
N LEU A 54 -14.16 4.69 6.71
CA LEU A 54 -13.02 5.59 6.52
C LEU A 54 -12.38 5.41 5.14
N VAL A 55 -12.22 4.17 4.68
CA VAL A 55 -11.70 3.88 3.33
C VAL A 55 -12.64 4.48 2.26
N ALA A 56 -13.95 4.25 2.38
CA ALA A 56 -14.94 4.78 1.44
C ALA A 56 -14.91 6.32 1.40
N GLU A 57 -14.82 6.97 2.56
CA GLU A 57 -14.74 8.42 2.68
C GLU A 57 -13.45 8.97 2.04
N CYS A 58 -12.31 8.32 2.27
CA CYS A 58 -11.05 8.74 1.65
C CYS A 58 -11.12 8.67 0.12
N VAL A 59 -11.71 7.60 -0.42
CA VAL A 59 -11.90 7.45 -1.87
C VAL A 59 -12.85 8.51 -2.41
N LYS A 60 -13.95 8.77 -1.71
CA LYS A 60 -14.93 9.80 -2.09
C LYS A 60 -14.29 11.19 -2.15
N ARG A 61 -13.57 11.60 -1.10
CA ARG A 61 -12.93 12.93 -1.05
C ARG A 61 -11.80 13.09 -2.05
N ASN A 62 -11.00 12.05 -2.26
CA ASN A 62 -9.98 12.09 -3.31
C ASN A 62 -10.60 12.24 -4.71
N ARG A 63 -11.73 11.57 -4.99
CA ARG A 63 -12.47 11.75 -6.25
C ARG A 63 -13.05 13.15 -6.42
N MET A 64 -13.41 13.82 -5.32
CA MET A 64 -13.86 15.21 -5.32
C MET A 64 -12.71 16.21 -5.52
N GLY A 65 -11.45 15.74 -5.60
CA GLY A 65 -10.29 16.60 -5.77
C GLY A 65 -9.80 17.28 -4.48
N ASP A 66 -10.20 16.79 -3.30
CA ASP A 66 -9.74 17.34 -2.02
C ASP A 66 -8.21 17.16 -1.88
N PRO A 67 -7.44 18.25 -1.75
CA PRO A 67 -5.98 18.19 -1.58
C PRO A 67 -5.56 17.38 -0.34
N HIS A 68 -6.36 17.36 0.72
CA HIS A 68 -6.04 16.62 1.96
C HIS A 68 -6.16 15.11 1.80
N PHE A 69 -6.75 14.65 0.69
CA PHE A 69 -6.88 13.25 0.34
C PHE A 69 -6.03 12.89 -0.88
N THR A 70 -5.06 13.74 -1.22
CA THR A 70 -4.16 13.57 -2.36
C THR A 70 -2.71 13.67 -1.91
N PRO A 71 -1.87 12.64 -2.14
CA PRO A 71 -2.19 11.35 -2.76
C PRO A 71 -3.00 10.43 -1.85
N LEU A 72 -4.01 9.76 -2.42
CA LEU A 72 -4.97 8.90 -1.72
C LEU A 72 -4.34 7.88 -0.76
N GLN A 73 -3.22 7.30 -1.17
CA GLN A 73 -2.54 6.26 -0.39
C GLN A 73 -2.04 6.81 0.94
N ASP A 74 -1.36 7.96 0.91
CA ASP A 74 -0.73 8.54 2.09
C ASP A 74 -1.79 9.06 3.06
N SER A 75 -2.79 9.77 2.55
CA SER A 75 -3.90 10.27 3.36
C SER A 75 -4.70 9.13 4.00
N MET A 76 -4.94 8.04 3.26
CA MET A 76 -5.66 6.89 3.78
C MET A 76 -4.81 6.12 4.80
N ALA A 77 -3.51 5.95 4.55
CA ALA A 77 -2.60 5.25 5.46
C ALA A 77 -2.51 5.95 6.82
N LEU A 78 -2.34 7.28 6.82
CA LEU A 78 -2.24 8.06 8.05
C LEU A 78 -3.52 7.94 8.90
N ARG A 79 -4.68 8.09 8.26
CA ARG A 79 -6.00 8.01 8.92
C ARG A 79 -6.31 6.60 9.42
N LEU A 80 -6.03 5.57 8.61
CA LEU A 80 -6.19 4.18 9.02
C LEU A 80 -5.32 3.84 10.22
N ARG A 81 -4.04 4.24 10.21
CA ARG A 81 -3.11 3.99 11.31
C ARG A 81 -3.59 4.62 12.62
N GLY A 82 -4.14 5.84 12.55
CA GLY A 82 -4.74 6.51 13.71
C GLY A 82 -6.00 5.81 14.24
N LEU A 83 -6.85 5.29 13.35
CA LEU A 83 -8.09 4.62 13.73
C LEU A 83 -7.87 3.20 14.30
N VAL A 84 -7.08 2.38 13.60
CA VAL A 84 -6.89 0.95 13.96
C VAL A 84 -5.82 0.74 15.01
N GLY A 85 -4.92 1.71 15.18
CA GLY A 85 -3.80 1.61 16.11
C GLY A 85 -2.65 0.72 15.62
N PRO A 86 -1.50 0.77 16.32
CA PRO A 86 -0.26 0.12 15.90
C PRO A 86 -0.33 -1.41 15.92
N GLN A 87 -1.17 -2.01 16.78
CA GLN A 87 -1.28 -3.46 16.93
C GLN A 87 -1.79 -4.12 15.64
N TYR A 88 -2.95 -3.69 15.14
CA TYR A 88 -3.52 -4.21 13.90
C TYR A 88 -2.67 -3.84 12.68
N TRP A 89 -2.08 -2.64 12.70
CA TRP A 89 -1.19 -2.18 11.63
C TRP A 89 0.04 -3.07 11.47
N THR A 90 0.70 -3.41 12.57
CA THR A 90 1.90 -4.27 12.58
C THR A 90 1.55 -5.69 12.17
N LYS A 91 0.47 -6.25 12.73
CA LYS A 91 -0.03 -7.58 12.35
C LYS A 91 -0.34 -7.67 10.86
N ALA A 92 -0.98 -6.66 10.28
CA ALA A 92 -1.26 -6.63 8.85
C ALA A 92 0.01 -6.61 7.99
N LYS A 93 1.06 -5.88 8.42
CA LYS A 93 2.37 -5.89 7.76
C LYS A 93 3.03 -7.26 7.81
N GLU A 94 3.03 -7.90 8.97
CA GLU A 94 3.59 -9.25 9.16
C GLU A 94 2.88 -10.29 8.30
N CYS A 95 1.54 -10.23 8.25
CA CYS A 95 0.76 -11.08 7.35
C CYS A 95 1.17 -10.85 5.90
N MET A 96 1.28 -9.59 5.46
CA MET A 96 1.65 -9.27 4.09
C MET A 96 3.07 -9.76 3.73
N HIS A 97 4.03 -9.59 4.63
CA HIS A 97 5.39 -10.13 4.47
C HIS A 97 5.42 -11.65 4.39
N SER A 98 4.62 -12.33 5.22
CA SER A 98 4.49 -13.80 5.22
C SER A 98 3.87 -14.32 3.90
N PHE A 99 2.92 -13.60 3.32
CA PHE A 99 2.37 -13.95 2.00
C PHE A 99 3.40 -13.79 0.87
N GLN A 100 4.25 -12.76 0.94
CA GLN A 100 5.29 -12.54 -0.06
C GLN A 100 6.41 -13.59 0.02
N SER A 101 6.80 -14.01 1.23
CA SER A 101 7.78 -15.08 1.43
C SER A 101 7.25 -16.45 1.00
N ALA A 102 5.97 -16.74 1.26
CA ALA A 102 5.31 -17.96 0.79
C ALA A 102 5.24 -18.06 -0.75
N LYS A 103 4.96 -16.95 -1.45
CA LYS A 103 4.96 -16.91 -2.92
C LYS A 103 6.34 -17.19 -3.53
N LYS A 104 7.42 -16.67 -2.93
CA LYS A 104 8.80 -16.95 -3.38
C LYS A 104 9.16 -18.44 -3.29
N GLN A 105 8.62 -19.16 -2.31
CA GLN A 105 8.85 -20.60 -2.16
C GLN A 105 8.05 -21.43 -3.18
N ALA A 106 6.81 -21.04 -3.51
CA ALA A 106 6.01 -21.71 -4.52
C ALA A 106 6.63 -21.62 -5.92
N THR A 107 7.21 -20.47 -6.29
CA THR A 107 7.91 -20.30 -7.58
C THR A 107 9.23 -21.07 -7.65
N ARG A 108 9.96 -21.21 -6.53
CA ARG A 108 11.18 -22.03 -6.47
C ARG A 108 10.90 -23.53 -6.65
N ARG A 109 9.78 -24.04 -6.14
CA ARG A 109 9.43 -25.47 -6.24
C ARG A 109 9.04 -25.93 -7.66
N GLN A 110 8.69 -25.01 -8.56
CA GLN A 110 8.38 -25.36 -9.96
C GLN A 110 9.61 -25.38 -10.88
N ILE A 111 10.72 -24.75 -10.48
CA ILE A 111 11.97 -24.76 -11.27
C ILE A 111 12.77 -26.05 -11.04
N THR A 112 12.62 -26.72 -9.90
CA THR A 112 13.34 -27.97 -9.56
C THR A 112 12.65 -29.26 -10.07
N ARG A 113 11.67 -29.15 -10.97
CA ARG A 113 11.01 -30.29 -11.65
C ARG A 113 11.02 -30.11 -13.17
N ARG A 114 12.16 -29.71 -13.73
CA ARG A 114 12.46 -29.82 -15.17
C ARG A 114 13.73 -30.62 -15.34
#